data_AF-J9E094-F1
#
_entry.id   AF-J9E094-F1
#
_cell.length_a   1.000
_cell.length_b   1.000
_cell.length_c   1.000
_cell.angle_alpha   90.00
_cell.angle_beta   90.00
_cell.angle_gamma   90.00
#
_symmetry.space_group_name_H-M   'P 1'
#
loop_
_entity.id
_entity.type
_entity.pdbx_description
1 polymer ?
#
loop_
_entity_poly.entity_id
_entity_poly.type
_entity_poly.pdbx_seq_one_letter_code
_entity_poly.pdbx_strand_id
1 'polypeptide(L)'
;FFPGQWGPCSATCGPGVATRTVECIAIQGITSNIIKLPDYECEGTPKPNAFQPCQVQQCALNDAANELPVRERSLSPPRSFKWDYGDWT
;
A
#
# COMPACT_ATOMS: atom_id res chain seq x y z
N PHE A 1 19.38 1.34 4.10
CA PHE A 1 18.17 0.47 4.05
C PHE A 1 18.14 -0.36 2.78
N PHE A 2 17.82 -1.64 2.90
CA PHE A 2 17.62 -2.56 1.78
C PHE A 2 16.15 -2.98 1.72
N PRO A 3 15.45 -2.76 0.60
CA PRO A 3 14.07 -3.21 0.43
C PRO A 3 14.02 -4.69 0.05
N GLY A 4 13.26 -5.48 0.79
CA GLY A 4 12.90 -6.84 0.44
C GLY A 4 11.92 -6.90 -0.73
N GLN A 5 11.53 -8.12 -1.09
CA GLN A 5 10.52 -8.36 -2.11
C GLN A 5 9.13 -7.93 -1.62
N TRP A 6 8.29 -7.53 -2.58
CA TRP A 6 6.89 -7.23 -2.30
C TRP A 6 6.13 -8.52 -1.97
N GLY A 7 5.39 -8.48 -0.88
CA GLY A 7 4.40 -9.49 -0.53
C GLY A 7 3.16 -9.42 -1.42
N PRO A 8 2.21 -10.33 -1.20
CA PRO A 8 0.95 -10.35 -1.94
C PRO A 8 0.15 -9.06 -1.72
N CYS A 9 -0.73 -8.75 -2.67
CA CYS A 9 -1.67 -7.65 -2.52
C CYS A 9 -2.62 -7.96 -1.36
N SER A 10 -2.92 -6.96 -0.52
CA SER A 10 -3.86 -7.10 0.59
C SER A 10 -5.28 -7.42 0.14
N ALA A 11 -5.61 -7.10 -1.11
CA ALA A 11 -6.92 -7.35 -1.72
C ALA A 11 -6.89 -8.63 -2.55
N THR A 12 -7.99 -9.36 -2.54
CA THR A 12 -8.24 -10.50 -3.44
C THR A 12 -8.91 -10.09 -4.76
N CYS A 13 -9.51 -8.90 -4.78
CA CYS A 13 -10.07 -8.25 -5.96
C CYS A 13 -10.02 -6.72 -5.81
N GLY A 14 -9.97 -5.99 -6.91
CA GLY A 14 -9.93 -4.53 -6.92
C GLY A 14 -8.58 -3.95 -6.45
N PRO A 15 -8.56 -2.66 -6.06
CA PRO A 15 -7.37 -1.99 -5.54
C PRO A 15 -7.02 -2.48 -4.12
N GLY A 16 -5.73 -2.60 -3.85
CA GLY A 16 -5.19 -2.97 -2.54
C GLY A 16 -3.81 -2.38 -2.29
N VAL A 17 -3.13 -2.88 -1.27
CA VAL A 17 -1.78 -2.46 -0.90
C VAL A 17 -0.88 -3.69 -0.77
N ALA A 18 0.28 -3.65 -1.41
CA ALA A 18 1.34 -4.64 -1.21
C ALA A 18 2.35 -4.09 -0.20
N THR A 19 2.84 -4.96 0.68
CA THR A 19 3.80 -4.63 1.73
C THR A 19 5.14 -5.30 1.46
N ARG A 20 6.25 -4.67 1.87
CA ARG A 20 7.58 -5.30 1.85
C ARG A 20 8.34 -5.00 3.13
N THR A 21 9.32 -5.84 3.43
CA THR A 21 10.28 -5.56 4.49
C THR A 21 11.30 -4.52 4.00
N VAL A 22 11.73 -3.64 4.90
CA VAL A 22 12.80 -2.67 4.65
C VAL A 22 13.72 -2.73 5.86
N GLU A 23 14.95 -3.20 5.65
CA GLU A 23 15.86 -3.49 6.75
C GLU A 23 17.13 -2.65 6.63
N CYS A 24 17.68 -2.20 7.75
CA CYS A 24 19.04 -1.66 7.78
C CYS A 24 20.02 -2.84 7.73
N ILE A 25 20.89 -2.88 6.71
CA ILE A 25 21.90 -3.93 6.56
C ILE A 25 23.26 -3.33 6.26
N ALA A 26 24.32 -4.00 6.73
CA ALA A 26 25.70 -3.72 6.35
C ALA A 26 26.38 -4.96 5.78
N ILE A 27 27.28 -4.77 4.82
CA ILE A 27 28.09 -5.85 4.24
C ILE A 27 29.43 -5.86 4.94
N GLN A 28 29.77 -6.99 5.58
CA GLN A 28 31.06 -7.16 6.22
C GLN A 28 32.14 -7.39 5.16
N GLY A 29 33.13 -6.50 5.05
CA GLY A 29 34.06 -6.46 3.93
C GLY A 29 34.97 -7.69 3.75
N ILE A 30 35.22 -8.46 4.82
CA ILE A 30 36.12 -9.62 4.79
C ILE A 30 35.38 -10.89 4.33
N THR A 31 34.14 -11.08 4.79
CA THR A 31 33.34 -12.29 4.58
C THR A 31 32.21 -12.09 3.56
N SER A 32 32.01 -10.87 3.08
CA SER A 32 30.85 -10.45 2.29
C SER A 32 29.51 -10.84 2.92
N ASN A 33 29.47 -11.00 4.24
CA ASN A 33 28.27 -11.38 4.95
C ASN A 33 27.35 -10.17 5.16
N ILE A 34 26.04 -10.39 5.04
CA ILE A 34 25.02 -9.37 5.27
C ILE A 34 24.57 -9.45 6.73
N ILE A 35 24.73 -8.35 7.46
CA ILE A 35 24.35 -8.24 8.87
C ILE A 35 23.21 -7.25 8.98
N LYS A 36 22.14 -7.66 9.67
CA LYS A 36 21.03 -6.76 10.01
C LYS A 36 21.44 -5.85 11.17
N LEU A 37 21.27 -4.56 10.95
CA LEU A 37 21.54 -3.52 11.93
C LEU A 37 20.21 -2.93 12.46
N PRO A 38 20.25 -2.27 13.62
CA PRO A 38 19.15 -1.41 14.06
C PRO A 38 18.87 -0.27 13.07
N ASP A 39 17.62 0.18 13.00
CA ASP A 39 17.20 1.23 12.06
C ASP A 39 17.96 2.56 12.26
N TYR A 40 18.34 2.88 13.49
CA TYR A 40 19.04 4.14 13.82
C TYR A 40 20.45 4.21 13.19
N GLU A 41 21.09 3.07 12.88
CA GLU A 41 22.39 3.04 12.18
C GLU A 41 22.27 3.47 10.71
N CYS A 42 21.06 3.42 10.14
CA CYS A 42 20.76 3.88 8.79
C CYS A 42 20.11 5.28 8.78
N GLU A 43 20.01 5.97 9.92
CA GLU A 43 19.48 7.33 9.97
C GLU A 43 20.30 8.26 9.05
N GLY A 44 19.61 9.11 8.31
CA GLY A 44 20.23 9.96 7.28
C GLY A 44 20.31 9.32 5.88
N THR A 45 20.01 8.02 5.74
CA THR A 45 19.82 7.40 4.42
C THR A 45 18.34 7.41 4.01
N PRO A 46 18.03 7.54 2.71
CA PRO A 46 16.64 7.50 2.24
C PRO A 46 16.03 6.12 2.52
N LYS A 47 14.99 6.06 3.36
CA LYS A 47 14.25 4.82 3.65
C LYS A 47 13.24 4.55 2.53
N PRO A 48 13.34 3.43 1.80
CA PRO A 48 12.37 3.07 0.78
C PRO A 48 10.97 2.87 1.35
N ASN A 49 9.94 3.10 0.52
CA ASN A 49 8.55 2.86 0.92
C ASN A 49 8.33 1.38 1.26
N ALA A 50 7.73 1.10 2.42
CA ALA A 50 7.34 -0.25 2.82
C ALA A 50 5.98 -0.68 2.24
N PHE A 51 5.26 0.25 1.61
CA PHE A 51 3.91 0.07 1.08
C PHE A 51 3.84 0.57 -0.36
N GLN A 52 3.09 -0.11 -1.21
CA GLN A 52 2.76 0.36 -2.55
C GLN A 52 1.32 -0.03 -2.93
N PRO A 53 0.63 0.77 -3.77
CA PRO A 53 -0.66 0.36 -4.32
C PRO A 53 -0.49 -0.85 -5.25
N CYS A 54 -1.45 -1.76 -5.21
CA CYS A 54 -1.59 -2.87 -6.15
C CYS A 54 -3.02 -2.95 -6.67
N GLN A 55 -3.21 -3.56 -7.85
CA GLN A 55 -4.52 -3.75 -8.44
C GLN A 55 -4.66 -5.21 -8.86
N VAL A 56 -5.68 -5.88 -8.32
CA VAL A 56 -6.09 -7.23 -8.69
C VAL A 56 -7.25 -7.15 -9.68
N GLN A 57 -7.74 -8.31 -10.13
CA GLN A 57 -8.95 -8.43 -10.94
C GLN A 57 -10.11 -7.66 -10.31
N GLN A 58 -10.96 -7.05 -11.14
CA GLN A 58 -12.14 -6.35 -10.63
C GLN A 58 -12.99 -7.29 -9.78
N CYS A 59 -13.51 -6.78 -8.67
CA CYS A 59 -14.45 -7.55 -7.88
C CYS A 59 -15.70 -7.80 -8.71
N ALA A 60 -16.18 -9.05 -8.70
CA ALA A 60 -17.51 -9.33 -9.18
C ALA A 60 -18.48 -8.49 -8.35
N LEU A 61 -19.11 -7.50 -8.99
CA LEU A 61 -20.32 -6.94 -8.43
C LEU A 61 -21.29 -8.10 -8.44
N ASN A 62 -21.81 -8.51 -7.29
CA ASN A 62 -22.90 -9.47 -7.25
C ASN A 62 -23.92 -9.00 -8.29
N ASP A 63 -24.17 -9.81 -9.33
CA ASP A 63 -25.06 -9.53 -10.47
C ASP A 63 -26.55 -9.45 -10.05
N ALA A 64 -26.81 -8.82 -8.90
CA ALA A 64 -28.12 -8.39 -8.43
C ALA A 64 -28.28 -6.85 -8.54
N ALA A 65 -27.31 -6.15 -9.16
CA ALA A 65 -27.43 -4.71 -9.46
C ALA A 65 -27.68 -4.41 -10.95
N ASN A 66 -27.80 -5.42 -11.80
CA ASN A 66 -28.09 -5.22 -13.24
C ASN A 66 -29.58 -5.34 -13.61
N GLU A 67 -30.48 -5.40 -12.61
CA GLU A 67 -31.92 -5.10 -12.74
C GLU A 67 -32.29 -3.91 -11.84
N LEU A 68 -31.53 -2.82 -11.91
CA LEU A 68 -32.05 -1.52 -11.51
C LEU A 68 -32.25 -0.69 -12.78
N PRO A 69 -33.49 -0.29 -13.11
CA PRO A 69 -33.74 0.48 -14.32
C PRO A 69 -32.89 1.74 -14.27
N VAL A 70 -32.22 2.03 -15.38
CA VAL A 70 -31.39 3.22 -15.62
C VAL A 70 -32.28 4.45 -15.48
N ARG A 71 -32.57 4.86 -14.25
CA ARG A 71 -33.25 6.11 -13.96
C ARG A 71 -32.23 7.07 -13.37
N GLU A 72 -31.73 7.88 -14.32
CA GLU A 72 -31.26 9.24 -14.10
C GLU A 72 -29.85 9.33 -13.49
N ARG A 73 -28.85 9.27 -14.39
CA ARG A 73 -27.58 9.99 -14.27
C ARG A 73 -27.84 11.51 -14.23
N SER A 74 -28.48 11.98 -13.17
CA SER A 74 -28.75 13.40 -12.94
C SER A 74 -27.99 13.86 -11.69
N LEU A 75 -26.79 14.41 -11.93
CA LEU A 75 -26.19 15.52 -11.18
C LEU A 75 -26.03 15.39 -9.65
N SER A 76 -25.44 14.31 -9.16
CA SER A 76 -24.77 14.31 -7.84
C SER A 76 -23.27 14.13 -8.06
N PRO A 77 -22.39 15.08 -7.68
CA PRO A 77 -20.97 14.79 -7.63
C PRO A 77 -20.76 13.59 -6.68
N PRO A 78 -19.80 12.68 -6.96
CA PRO A 78 -19.46 11.64 -6.01
C PRO A 78 -19.12 12.34 -4.70
N ARG A 79 -19.83 11.99 -3.62
CA ARG A 79 -19.58 12.53 -2.28
C ARG A 79 -18.08 12.42 -2.03
N SER A 80 -17.41 13.55 -2.04
CA SER A 80 -16.01 13.65 -1.68
C SER A 80 -15.92 13.17 -0.24
N PHE A 81 -15.22 12.07 -0.02
CA PHE A 81 -14.93 11.58 1.32
C PHE A 81 -14.11 12.66 2.02
N LYS A 82 -14.79 13.47 2.84
CA LYS A 82 -14.17 14.47 3.71
C LYS A 82 -13.62 13.72 4.92
N TRP A 83 -12.31 13.53 4.95
CA TRP A 83 -11.61 13.09 6.14
C TRP A 83 -11.54 14.28 7.08
N ASP A 84 -12.32 14.25 8.16
CA ASP A 84 -12.23 15.23 9.23
C ASP A 84 -11.09 14.77 10.15
N TYR A 85 -9.91 15.36 9.97
CA TYR A 85 -8.83 15.23 10.95
C TYR A 85 -9.15 16.25 12.04
N GLY A 86 -9.81 15.78 13.11
CA GLY A 86 -10.15 16.62 14.25
C GLY A 86 -8.93 17.37 14.80
N ASP A 87 -9.15 18.61 15.22
CA ASP A 87 -8.14 19.48 15.82
C ASP A 87 -7.66 18.90 17.16
N TRP A 88 -6.41 18.43 17.19
CA TRP A 88 -5.75 18.01 18.42
C TRP A 88 -5.40 19.27 19.24
N THR A 89 -6.22 19.57 20.24
CA THR A 89 -5.89 20.53 21.31
C THR A 89 -5.58 19.81 22.61
#